data_AF-A0A1G7UGG3-F1
#
_entry.id   AF-A0A1G7UGG3-F1
#
_cell.length_a   1.000
_cell.length_b   1.000
_cell.length_c   1.000
_cell.angle_alpha   90.00
_cell.angle_beta   90.00
_cell.angle_gamma   90.00
#
_symmetry.space_group_name_H-M   'P 1'
#
loop_
_entity.id
_entity.type
_entity.pdbx_description
1 polymer ?
#
loop_
_entity_poly.entity_id
_entity_poly.type
_entity_poly.pdbx_seq_one_letter_code
_entity_poly.pdbx_strand_id
1 'polypeptide(L)'
;MKKVKRFAGLFMMLLAATFAKAQDESKVETSISADVVNQYIWRGQDLGGTSFQPTLGIGCGGFSLSAWGSTGLTNPDDTKEFDITASYTIGGLTVGITDYWFNSGLDERNRYFRYNAHSTNHVFEANIGYDFKVLNVQWYTNFAGNDGANKSGKRAYSSYAEVNVPFAFAGADWTATAGCVPYATTFYGADGFAITNLTLKASKEIKVTDSFSVPVFAGITANPCSQKAYLTFGFTLQP
;
A
#
# COMPACT_ATOMS: atom_id res chain seq x y z
N MET A 1 32.82 -3.96 -9.22
CA MET A 1 32.13 -3.43 -10.42
C MET A 1 31.76 -4.50 -11.45
N LYS A 2 32.68 -5.38 -11.91
CA LYS A 2 32.35 -6.42 -12.92
C LYS A 2 31.30 -7.45 -12.48
N LYS A 3 31.27 -7.86 -11.19
CA LYS A 3 30.27 -8.81 -10.65
C LYS A 3 28.85 -8.20 -10.54
N VAL A 4 28.73 -6.94 -10.13
CA VAL A 4 27.44 -6.22 -10.03
C VAL A 4 26.82 -5.99 -11.41
N LYS A 5 27.63 -5.64 -12.42
CA LYS A 5 27.17 -5.51 -13.82
C LYS A 5 26.66 -6.84 -14.39
N ARG A 6 27.26 -7.98 -13.99
CA ARG A 6 26.81 -9.32 -14.40
C ARG A 6 25.48 -9.73 -13.76
N PHE A 7 25.28 -9.42 -12.48
CA PHE A 7 23.99 -9.65 -11.80
C PHE A 7 22.87 -8.76 -12.34
N ALA A 8 23.15 -7.48 -12.61
CA ALA A 8 22.19 -6.58 -13.24
C ALA A 8 21.79 -7.04 -14.65
N GLY A 9 22.76 -7.54 -15.44
CA GLY A 9 22.49 -8.12 -16.77
C GLY A 9 21.67 -9.41 -16.73
N LEU A 10 21.93 -10.29 -15.76
CA LEU A 10 21.15 -11.51 -15.56
C LEU A 10 19.70 -11.19 -15.14
N PHE A 11 19.54 -10.22 -14.25
CA PHE A 11 18.22 -9.74 -13.80
C PHE A 11 17.43 -9.10 -14.95
N MET A 12 18.08 -8.27 -15.78
CA MET A 12 17.47 -7.70 -16.99
C MET A 12 17.09 -8.77 -18.02
N MET A 13 17.90 -9.83 -18.20
CA MET A 13 17.56 -10.94 -19.09
C MET A 13 16.41 -11.80 -18.57
N LEU A 14 16.33 -12.05 -17.26
CA LEU A 14 15.17 -12.72 -16.66
C LEU A 14 13.89 -11.88 -16.83
N LEU A 15 13.97 -10.57 -16.58
CA LEU A 15 12.87 -9.63 -16.83
C LEU A 15 12.43 -9.67 -18.30
N ALA A 16 13.36 -9.58 -19.25
CA ALA A 16 13.06 -9.63 -20.69
C ALA A 16 12.42 -10.97 -21.13
N ALA A 17 12.86 -12.09 -20.55
CA ALA A 17 12.28 -13.41 -20.84
C ALA A 17 10.86 -13.58 -20.26
N THR A 18 10.54 -12.91 -19.13
CA THR A 18 9.18 -12.87 -18.59
C THR A 18 8.24 -11.99 -19.41
N PHE A 19 8.73 -10.88 -19.98
CA PHE A 19 7.92 -10.05 -20.89
C PHE A 19 7.56 -10.77 -22.19
N ALA A 20 8.45 -11.62 -22.72
CA ALA A 20 8.18 -12.40 -23.93
C ALA A 20 7.10 -13.48 -23.73
N LYS A 21 6.90 -13.96 -22.49
CA LYS A 21 5.84 -14.93 -22.12
C LYS A 21 4.49 -14.27 -21.83
N ALA A 22 4.45 -12.95 -21.64
CA ALA A 22 3.23 -12.19 -21.40
C ALA A 22 2.52 -11.76 -22.70
N GLN A 23 3.07 -12.10 -23.88
CA GLN A 23 2.55 -11.68 -25.20
C GLN A 23 1.40 -12.55 -25.74
N ASP A 24 0.99 -13.61 -25.05
CA ASP A 24 -0.23 -14.35 -25.40
C ASP A 24 -1.45 -13.60 -24.80
N GLU A 25 -2.11 -12.79 -25.63
CA GLU A 25 -3.45 -12.20 -25.42
C GLU A 25 -3.73 -11.53 -24.05
N SER A 26 -2.74 -10.85 -23.45
CA SER A 26 -3.00 -10.11 -22.23
C SER A 26 -3.89 -8.88 -22.51
N LYS A 27 -5.18 -8.98 -22.20
CA LYS A 27 -6.15 -7.88 -22.26
C LYS A 27 -5.67 -6.74 -21.36
N VAL A 28 -5.71 -5.51 -21.89
CA VAL A 28 -5.49 -4.30 -21.09
C VAL A 28 -6.74 -4.04 -20.26
N GLU A 29 -6.55 -3.89 -18.96
CA GLU A 29 -7.62 -3.61 -18.00
C GLU A 29 -7.42 -2.24 -17.39
N THR A 30 -8.51 -1.49 -17.23
CA THR A 30 -8.53 -0.19 -16.56
C THR A 30 -9.37 -0.29 -15.29
N SER A 31 -8.87 0.27 -14.19
CA SER A 31 -9.62 0.42 -12.94
C SER A 31 -9.79 1.89 -12.62
N ILE A 32 -11.01 2.27 -12.25
CA ILE A 32 -11.35 3.60 -11.74
C ILE A 32 -12.20 3.36 -10.51
N SER A 33 -11.78 3.89 -9.37
CA SER A 33 -12.58 3.82 -8.16
C SER A 33 -12.28 4.99 -7.23
N ALA A 34 -13.08 5.15 -6.19
CA ALA A 34 -12.75 6.02 -5.07
C ALA A 34 -13.37 5.51 -3.78
N ASP A 35 -12.60 5.47 -2.71
CA ASP A 35 -13.11 5.18 -1.39
C ASP A 35 -13.51 6.46 -0.66
N VAL A 36 -14.62 6.40 0.07
CA VAL A 36 -14.96 7.36 1.13
C VAL A 36 -14.85 6.62 2.45
N VAL A 37 -14.01 7.12 3.35
CA VAL A 37 -13.79 6.53 4.67
C VAL A 37 -14.05 7.55 5.76
N ASN A 38 -14.58 7.12 6.91
CA ASN A 38 -14.71 7.97 8.09
C ASN A 38 -13.36 8.34 8.72
N GLN A 39 -12.32 7.53 8.48
CA GLN A 39 -10.96 7.74 8.99
C GLN A 39 -9.96 7.03 8.09
N TYR A 40 -8.81 7.66 7.84
CA TYR A 40 -7.73 7.06 7.06
C TYR A 40 -6.76 6.30 7.97
N ILE A 41 -6.98 4.98 8.07
CA ILE A 41 -6.13 4.08 8.85
C ILE A 41 -5.28 3.22 7.91
N TRP A 42 -3.95 3.29 8.05
CA TRP A 42 -3.00 2.56 7.20
C TRP A 42 -2.00 1.78 8.04
N ARG A 43 -1.99 0.44 7.89
CA ARG A 43 -1.10 -0.47 8.65
C ARG A 43 -1.16 -0.23 10.18
N GLY A 44 -2.35 0.12 10.68
CA GLY A 44 -2.63 0.46 12.07
C GLY A 44 -2.20 1.87 12.51
N GLN A 45 -1.81 2.73 11.58
CA GLN A 45 -1.50 4.14 11.83
C GLN A 45 -2.70 5.01 11.47
N ASP A 46 -2.94 6.05 12.27
CA ASP A 46 -3.92 7.10 11.97
C ASP A 46 -3.25 8.17 11.10
N LEU A 47 -3.67 8.25 9.84
CA LEU A 47 -3.10 9.16 8.84
C LEU A 47 -4.03 10.31 8.47
N GLY A 48 -5.27 10.34 8.99
CA GLY A 48 -6.20 11.43 8.71
C GLY A 48 -7.65 11.11 9.09
N GLY A 49 -8.48 12.16 9.11
CA GLY A 49 -9.92 12.05 9.37
C GLY A 49 -10.69 11.49 8.17
N THR A 50 -11.97 11.86 8.08
CA THR A 50 -12.83 11.50 6.93
C THR A 50 -12.15 11.91 5.63
N SER A 51 -11.94 10.95 4.72
CA SER A 51 -11.10 11.13 3.54
C SER A 51 -11.76 10.61 2.27
N PHE A 52 -11.46 11.26 1.14
CA PHE A 52 -11.80 10.80 -0.21
C PHE A 52 -10.54 10.29 -0.90
N GLN A 53 -10.60 9.07 -1.43
CA GLN A 53 -9.41 8.31 -1.82
C GLN A 53 -9.54 7.73 -3.23
N PRO A 54 -9.28 8.52 -4.29
CA PRO A 54 -9.40 8.07 -5.66
C PRO A 54 -8.29 7.10 -6.07
N THR A 55 -8.63 6.16 -6.96
CA THR A 55 -7.71 5.23 -7.61
C THR A 55 -7.91 5.25 -9.12
N LEU A 56 -6.81 5.27 -9.86
CA LEU A 56 -6.77 5.05 -11.31
C LEU A 56 -5.70 4.01 -11.60
N GLY A 57 -6.03 2.94 -12.31
CA GLY A 57 -5.08 1.88 -12.62
C GLY A 57 -5.19 1.35 -14.05
N ILE A 58 -4.07 0.82 -14.53
CA ILE A 58 -3.98 0.04 -15.76
C ILE A 58 -3.23 -1.26 -15.49
N GLY A 59 -3.72 -2.37 -16.06
CA GLY A 59 -3.13 -3.69 -15.93
C GLY A 59 -2.96 -4.37 -17.28
N CYS A 60 -1.90 -5.17 -17.44
CA CYS A 60 -1.66 -5.99 -18.62
C CYS A 60 -0.69 -7.13 -18.30
N GLY A 61 -1.11 -8.39 -18.51
CA GLY A 61 -0.19 -9.54 -18.52
C GLY A 61 0.56 -9.77 -17.20
N GLY A 62 -0.10 -9.45 -16.07
CA GLY A 62 0.47 -9.52 -14.72
C GLY A 62 1.12 -8.22 -14.24
N PHE A 63 1.43 -7.28 -15.13
CA PHE A 63 1.87 -5.94 -14.75
C PHE A 63 0.69 -5.07 -14.35
N SER A 64 0.86 -4.23 -13.32
CA SER A 64 -0.06 -3.15 -12.98
C SER A 64 0.69 -1.85 -12.72
N LEU A 65 0.06 -0.74 -13.09
CA LEU A 65 0.45 0.62 -12.72
C LEU A 65 -0.79 1.35 -12.21
N SER A 66 -0.72 1.87 -11.00
CA SER A 66 -1.82 2.60 -10.37
C SER A 66 -1.36 3.91 -9.76
N ALA A 67 -2.22 4.92 -9.86
CA ALA A 67 -2.18 6.13 -9.07
C ALA A 67 -3.27 6.04 -7.99
N TRP A 68 -2.92 6.38 -6.76
CA TRP A 68 -3.84 6.51 -5.64
C TRP A 68 -3.64 7.87 -4.99
N GLY A 69 -4.66 8.40 -4.33
CA GLY A 69 -4.47 9.57 -3.48
C GLY A 69 -5.41 9.58 -2.31
N SER A 70 -5.14 10.46 -1.35
CA SER A 70 -6.01 10.73 -0.20
C SER A 70 -6.11 12.21 0.05
N THR A 71 -7.32 12.70 0.29
CA THR A 71 -7.57 14.08 0.72
C THR A 71 -8.61 14.09 1.84
N GLY A 72 -8.24 14.67 2.98
CA GLY A 72 -9.16 14.91 4.08
C GLY A 72 -10.31 15.84 3.67
N LEU A 73 -11.53 15.45 4.03
CA LEU A 73 -12.77 16.17 3.73
C LEU A 73 -13.21 17.09 4.88
N THR A 74 -12.70 16.85 6.09
CA THR A 74 -13.16 17.52 7.32
C THR A 74 -12.18 18.57 7.84
N ASN A 75 -10.90 18.43 7.51
CA ASN A 75 -9.86 19.35 7.94
C ASN A 75 -8.94 19.68 6.74
N PRO A 76 -8.84 20.96 6.34
CA PRO A 76 -7.97 21.36 5.22
C PRO A 76 -6.47 21.16 5.50
N ASP A 77 -6.09 21.03 6.78
CA ASP A 77 -4.71 20.78 7.21
C ASP A 77 -4.33 19.30 7.19
N ASP A 78 -5.27 18.40 6.87
CA ASP A 78 -4.97 16.97 6.74
C ASP A 78 -3.92 16.74 5.63
N THR A 79 -3.00 15.81 5.89
CA THR A 79 -1.97 15.46 4.92
C THR A 79 -2.62 14.88 3.67
N LYS A 80 -2.27 15.44 2.51
CA LYS A 80 -2.60 14.90 1.20
C LYS A 80 -1.52 13.95 0.77
N GLU A 81 -1.96 12.80 0.30
CA GLU A 81 -1.10 11.74 -0.20
C GLU A 81 -1.41 11.50 -1.68
N PHE A 82 -0.36 11.24 -2.45
CA PHE A 82 -0.47 10.85 -3.85
C PHE A 82 0.61 9.84 -4.17
N ASP A 83 0.18 8.65 -4.57
CA ASP A 83 1.03 7.49 -4.69
C ASP A 83 1.01 6.98 -6.11
N ILE A 84 2.17 6.54 -6.59
CA ILE A 84 2.28 5.77 -7.82
C ILE A 84 2.86 4.40 -7.47
N THR A 85 2.13 3.35 -7.80
CA THR A 85 2.55 1.97 -7.58
C THR A 85 2.68 1.24 -8.90
N ALA A 86 3.82 0.60 -9.12
CA ALA A 86 4.04 -0.34 -10.21
C ALA A 86 4.28 -1.73 -9.62
N SER A 87 3.59 -2.76 -10.12
CA SER A 87 3.78 -4.12 -9.64
C SER A 87 3.72 -5.15 -10.76
N TYR A 88 4.24 -6.34 -10.50
CA TYR A 88 4.14 -7.49 -11.38
C TYR A 88 3.79 -8.74 -10.58
N THR A 89 2.78 -9.47 -11.05
CA THR A 89 2.30 -10.70 -10.42
C THR A 89 2.45 -11.89 -11.35
N ILE A 90 3.02 -12.99 -10.84
CA ILE A 90 3.15 -14.27 -11.54
C ILE A 90 2.96 -15.44 -10.58
N GLY A 91 1.98 -16.30 -10.86
CA GLY A 91 1.77 -17.54 -10.09
C GLY A 91 1.52 -17.36 -8.59
N GLY A 92 0.99 -16.20 -8.17
CA GLY A 92 0.76 -15.84 -6.76
C GLY A 92 1.87 -14.98 -6.15
N LEU A 93 3.06 -14.95 -6.74
CA LEU A 93 4.14 -14.03 -6.34
C LEU A 93 3.87 -12.64 -6.91
N THR A 94 3.91 -11.62 -6.06
CA THR A 94 3.83 -10.22 -6.45
C THR A 94 5.10 -9.49 -6.00
N VAL A 95 5.67 -8.69 -6.88
CA VAL A 95 6.72 -7.71 -6.54
C VAL A 95 6.29 -6.33 -7.01
N GLY A 96 6.67 -5.29 -6.30
CA GLY A 96 6.31 -3.94 -6.70
C GLY A 96 7.15 -2.86 -6.04
N ILE A 97 6.92 -1.64 -6.52
CA ILE A 97 7.51 -0.41 -6.02
C ILE A 97 6.38 0.61 -5.92
N THR A 98 6.31 1.27 -4.77
CA THR A 98 5.44 2.42 -4.53
C THR A 98 6.30 3.66 -4.29
N ASP A 99 5.94 4.74 -4.96
CA ASP A 99 6.39 6.09 -4.67
C ASP A 99 5.28 6.82 -3.92
N TYR A 100 5.45 6.98 -2.61
CA TYR A 100 4.56 7.76 -1.77
C TYR A 100 4.97 9.22 -1.81
N TRP A 101 4.04 10.13 -2.10
CA TRP A 101 4.27 11.55 -1.94
C TRP A 101 3.28 12.17 -0.97
N PHE A 102 3.81 12.97 -0.04
CA PHE A 102 3.02 13.70 0.93
C PHE A 102 3.19 15.22 0.73
N ASN A 103 2.12 15.98 0.95
CA ASN A 103 2.18 17.44 1.06
C ASN A 103 2.73 17.93 2.41
N SER A 104 3.54 17.09 3.07
CA SER A 104 4.27 17.38 4.28
C SER A 104 5.60 16.60 4.23
N GLY A 105 6.65 17.11 4.87
CA GLY A 105 7.97 16.47 4.86
C GLY A 105 9.13 17.46 4.81
N LEU A 106 10.20 17.07 4.11
CA LEU A 106 11.47 17.82 4.02
C LEU A 106 11.42 19.03 3.07
N ASP A 107 10.56 19.02 2.06
CA ASP A 107 10.34 20.16 1.15
C ASP A 107 9.16 21.00 1.64
N GLU A 108 9.47 22.09 2.35
CA GLU A 108 8.48 23.04 2.89
C GLU A 108 7.56 23.66 1.82
N ARG A 109 7.99 23.63 0.55
CA ARG A 109 7.19 24.11 -0.59
C ARG A 109 6.26 23.06 -1.18
N ASN A 110 6.29 21.83 -0.66
CA ASN A 110 5.47 20.70 -1.10
C ASN A 110 5.47 20.52 -2.62
N ARG A 111 6.66 20.51 -3.24
CA ARG A 111 6.76 20.33 -4.69
C ARG A 111 6.82 18.84 -5.00
N TYR A 112 5.82 18.36 -5.74
CA TYR A 112 5.80 16.99 -6.24
C TYR A 112 7.04 16.63 -7.07
N PHE A 113 7.55 17.51 -7.94
CA PHE A 113 8.71 17.16 -8.77
C PHE A 113 10.07 17.25 -8.06
N ARG A 114 10.11 17.34 -6.73
CA ARG A 114 11.34 17.47 -5.94
C ARG A 114 11.87 16.10 -5.52
N TYR A 115 12.66 15.46 -6.38
CA TYR A 115 13.27 14.14 -6.14
C TYR A 115 14.70 14.17 -5.56
N ASN A 116 15.12 15.29 -4.96
CA ASN A 116 16.46 15.40 -4.40
C ASN A 116 16.63 14.52 -3.15
N ALA A 117 17.74 13.78 -3.05
CA ALA A 117 17.98 12.74 -2.06
C ALA A 117 17.82 13.14 -0.58
N HIS A 118 17.97 14.43 -0.24
CA HIS A 118 17.95 14.91 1.14
C HIS A 118 16.94 16.04 1.37
N SER A 119 16.02 16.26 0.43
CA SER A 119 15.02 17.32 0.55
C SER A 119 13.72 16.96 -0.18
N THR A 120 13.45 15.67 -0.37
CA THR A 120 12.24 15.19 -1.04
C THR A 120 11.19 14.84 0.01
N ASN A 121 9.91 15.03 -0.30
CA ASN A 121 8.80 14.46 0.49
C ASN A 121 8.47 13.02 0.06
N HIS A 122 9.05 12.54 -1.03
CA HIS A 122 8.80 11.20 -1.54
C HIS A 122 9.38 10.14 -0.62
N VAL A 123 8.70 9.00 -0.49
CA VAL A 123 9.22 7.77 0.13
C VAL A 123 9.05 6.65 -0.87
N PHE A 124 10.15 5.95 -1.19
CA PHE A 124 10.11 4.83 -2.11
C PHE A 124 10.12 3.52 -1.34
N GLU A 125 9.08 2.72 -1.52
CA GLU A 125 8.90 1.42 -0.88
C GLU A 125 8.96 0.32 -1.94
N ALA A 126 9.68 -0.75 -1.65
CA ALA A 126 9.62 -1.97 -2.44
C ALA A 126 8.80 -3.01 -1.67
N ASN A 127 8.00 -3.79 -2.41
CA ASN A 127 7.23 -4.88 -1.83
C ASN A 127 7.50 -6.22 -2.53
N ILE A 128 7.40 -7.28 -1.75
CA ILE A 128 7.31 -8.66 -2.22
C ILE A 128 6.24 -9.37 -1.41
N GLY A 129 5.46 -10.22 -2.05
CA GLY A 129 4.52 -11.04 -1.33
C GLY A 129 3.98 -12.19 -2.15
N TYR A 130 3.26 -13.07 -1.49
CA TYR A 130 2.76 -14.29 -2.08
C TYR A 130 1.35 -14.60 -1.61
N ASP A 131 0.46 -14.86 -2.56
CA ASP A 131 -0.89 -15.33 -2.32
C ASP A 131 -0.95 -16.88 -2.35
N PHE A 132 -1.21 -17.48 -1.19
CA PHE A 132 -1.40 -18.92 -1.02
C PHE A 132 -2.87 -19.34 -1.19
N LYS A 133 -3.75 -18.43 -1.65
CA LYS A 133 -5.21 -18.56 -1.82
C LYS A 133 -5.99 -18.62 -0.50
N VAL A 134 -5.43 -19.23 0.52
CA VAL A 134 -6.02 -19.31 1.88
C VAL A 134 -5.52 -18.20 2.80
N LEU A 135 -4.36 -17.63 2.47
CA LEU A 135 -3.77 -16.48 3.13
C LEU A 135 -2.80 -15.81 2.16
N ASN A 136 -2.55 -14.54 2.39
CA ASN A 136 -1.56 -13.75 1.67
C ASN A 136 -0.51 -13.23 2.66
N VAL A 137 0.76 -13.23 2.25
CA VAL A 137 1.88 -12.69 3.03
C VAL A 137 2.58 -11.63 2.24
N GLN A 138 2.84 -10.48 2.85
CA GLN A 138 3.52 -9.36 2.21
C GLN A 138 4.66 -8.86 3.08
N TRP A 139 5.71 -8.38 2.44
CA TRP A 139 6.83 -7.67 3.03
C TRP A 139 7.06 -6.38 2.25
N TYR A 140 7.28 -5.31 2.98
CA TYR A 140 7.47 -3.96 2.47
C TYR A 140 8.72 -3.34 3.09
N THR A 141 9.50 -2.59 2.30
CA THR A 141 10.69 -1.87 2.77
C THR A 141 10.84 -0.53 2.07
N ASN A 142 10.81 0.55 2.84
CA ASN A 142 11.25 1.87 2.40
C ASN A 142 12.75 1.83 2.10
N PHE A 143 13.16 2.10 0.86
CA PHE A 143 14.56 2.01 0.45
C PHE A 143 15.19 3.35 0.06
N ALA A 144 14.38 4.37 -0.25
CA ALA A 144 14.84 5.71 -0.62
C ALA A 144 13.84 6.80 -0.19
N GLY A 145 14.21 8.07 -0.36
CA GLY A 145 13.35 9.19 0.00
C GLY A 145 13.33 9.53 1.49
N ASN A 146 12.26 10.13 1.97
CA ASN A 146 12.01 10.60 3.34
C ASN A 146 11.62 9.46 4.31
N ASP A 147 12.39 8.37 4.29
CA ASP A 147 12.22 7.26 5.23
C ASP A 147 12.56 7.68 6.68
N GLY A 148 12.05 6.93 7.66
CA GLY A 148 12.37 7.10 9.08
C GLY A 148 13.81 6.74 9.45
N ALA A 149 14.14 6.99 10.71
CA ALA A 149 15.45 6.73 11.29
C ALA A 149 15.42 5.57 12.29
N ASN A 150 16.52 4.83 12.38
CA ASN A 150 16.78 3.82 13.39
C ASN A 150 17.30 4.46 14.70
N LYS A 151 17.59 3.64 15.71
CA LYS A 151 18.12 4.08 17.02
C LYS A 151 19.45 4.85 16.95
N SER A 152 20.20 4.72 15.86
CA SER A 152 21.46 5.47 15.65
C SER A 152 21.27 6.74 14.81
N GLY A 153 20.03 7.13 14.50
CA GLY A 153 19.73 8.30 13.67
C GLY A 153 20.00 8.12 12.18
N LYS A 154 20.28 6.89 11.71
CA LYS A 154 20.49 6.58 10.29
C LYS A 154 19.18 6.08 9.68
N ARG A 155 19.03 6.16 8.35
CA ARG A 155 17.88 5.58 7.62
C ARG A 155 17.57 4.17 8.13
N ALA A 156 16.32 3.95 8.50
CA ALA A 156 15.89 2.69 9.11
C ALA A 156 15.72 1.57 8.09
N TYR A 157 15.50 1.91 6.82
CA TYR A 157 14.91 1.00 5.85
C TYR A 157 13.60 0.46 6.40
N SER A 158 12.72 1.39 6.81
CA SER A 158 11.51 1.05 7.56
C SER A 158 10.76 -0.03 6.84
N SER A 159 10.54 -1.14 7.53
CA SER A 159 9.94 -2.32 6.94
C SER A 159 8.69 -2.70 7.70
N TYR A 160 7.79 -3.37 7.00
CA TYR A 160 6.54 -3.86 7.54
C TYR A 160 6.22 -5.19 6.87
N ALA A 161 5.76 -6.15 7.64
CA ALA A 161 5.31 -7.44 7.15
C ALA A 161 3.88 -7.68 7.61
N GLU A 162 3.06 -8.31 6.77
CA GLU A 162 1.71 -8.68 7.16
C GLU A 162 1.26 -10.01 6.60
N VAL A 163 0.34 -10.62 7.33
CA VAL A 163 -0.43 -11.79 6.91
C VAL A 163 -1.89 -11.40 6.87
N ASN A 164 -2.55 -11.68 5.75
CA ASN A 164 -3.97 -11.49 5.53
C ASN A 164 -4.64 -12.86 5.34
N VAL A 165 -5.73 -13.11 6.07
CA VAL A 165 -6.51 -14.34 5.98
C VAL A 165 -7.94 -13.99 5.56
N PRO A 166 -8.29 -14.15 4.27
CA PRO A 166 -9.66 -13.92 3.80
C PRO A 166 -10.57 -15.11 4.13
N PHE A 167 -11.83 -14.85 4.48
CA PHE A 167 -12.84 -15.89 4.69
C PHE A 167 -14.25 -15.32 4.51
N ALA A 168 -15.21 -16.15 4.09
CA ALA A 168 -16.62 -15.77 3.99
C ALA A 168 -17.36 -16.17 5.27
N PHE A 169 -18.13 -15.25 5.87
CA PHE A 169 -18.92 -15.52 7.07
C PHE A 169 -20.15 -14.61 7.14
N ALA A 170 -21.29 -15.19 7.51
CA ALA A 170 -22.57 -14.47 7.68
C ALA A 170 -22.99 -13.61 6.47
N GLY A 171 -22.69 -14.07 5.25
CA GLY A 171 -23.06 -13.36 4.01
C GLY A 171 -22.29 -12.05 3.78
N ALA A 172 -21.07 -11.97 4.31
CA ALA A 172 -20.08 -10.94 4.03
C ALA A 172 -18.70 -11.59 3.82
N ASP A 173 -17.84 -10.88 3.11
CA ASP A 173 -16.44 -11.26 2.93
C ASP A 173 -15.62 -10.61 4.04
N TRP A 174 -14.86 -11.41 4.77
CA TRP A 174 -14.04 -10.98 5.89
C TRP A 174 -12.56 -11.12 5.58
N THR A 175 -11.75 -10.31 6.23
CA THR A 175 -10.29 -10.44 6.24
C THR A 175 -9.77 -10.17 7.64
N ALA A 176 -9.01 -11.13 8.17
CA ALA A 176 -8.22 -10.94 9.38
C ALA A 176 -6.77 -10.61 8.98
N THR A 177 -6.22 -9.55 9.54
CA THR A 177 -4.86 -9.07 9.25
C THR A 177 -4.04 -9.02 10.53
N ALA A 178 -2.82 -9.55 10.46
CA ALA A 178 -1.79 -9.35 11.48
C ALA A 178 -0.53 -8.81 10.81
N GLY A 179 -0.13 -7.60 11.19
CA GLY A 179 1.01 -6.87 10.65
C GLY A 179 1.99 -6.42 11.73
N CYS A 180 3.27 -6.47 11.39
CA CYS A 180 4.36 -6.15 12.30
C CYS A 180 5.45 -5.31 11.63
N VAL A 181 6.14 -4.55 12.47
CA VAL A 181 7.37 -3.86 12.16
C VAL A 181 8.51 -4.67 12.77
N PRO A 182 9.50 -5.12 11.98
CA PRO A 182 10.50 -6.08 12.44
C PRO A 182 11.56 -5.46 13.36
N TYR A 183 11.76 -4.14 13.31
CA TYR A 183 12.80 -3.44 14.05
C TYR A 183 12.51 -1.95 14.21
N ALA A 184 13.32 -1.30 15.04
CA ALA A 184 13.12 0.10 15.40
C ALA A 184 13.16 1.05 14.20
N THR A 185 12.13 1.89 14.07
CA THR A 185 12.03 2.95 13.08
C THR A 185 11.06 4.03 13.55
N THR A 186 11.42 5.29 13.32
CA THR A 186 10.53 6.43 13.55
C THR A 186 9.34 6.46 12.59
N PHE A 187 9.44 5.83 11.41
CA PHE A 187 8.37 5.87 10.39
C PHE A 187 7.07 5.19 10.85
N TYR A 188 7.19 4.16 11.69
CA TYR A 188 6.06 3.45 12.29
C TYR A 188 5.92 3.71 13.80
N GLY A 189 6.72 4.64 14.36
CA GLY A 189 6.77 4.90 15.80
C GLY A 189 7.18 3.68 16.64
N ALA A 190 8.02 2.79 16.11
CA ALA A 190 8.40 1.53 16.75
C ALA A 190 9.83 1.60 17.31
N ASP A 191 10.00 1.19 18.58
CA ASP A 191 11.31 1.13 19.26
C ASP A 191 12.03 -0.24 19.13
N GLY A 192 11.48 -1.15 18.33
CA GLY A 192 11.97 -2.51 18.16
C GLY A 192 11.02 -3.32 17.29
N PHE A 193 11.01 -4.64 17.47
CA PHE A 193 9.93 -5.45 16.93
C PHE A 193 8.60 -5.03 17.56
N ALA A 194 7.58 -4.81 16.73
CA ALA A 194 6.27 -4.38 17.21
C ALA A 194 5.15 -4.94 16.34
N ILE A 195 4.06 -5.39 16.96
CA ILE A 195 2.79 -5.60 16.26
C ILE A 195 2.10 -4.24 16.15
N THR A 196 1.87 -3.79 14.92
CA THR A 196 1.29 -2.47 14.66
C THR A 196 -0.11 -2.56 14.06
N ASN A 197 -0.50 -3.71 13.51
CA ASN A 197 -1.77 -3.87 12.83
C ASN A 197 -2.43 -5.21 13.18
N LEU A 198 -3.48 -5.17 13.98
CA LEU A 198 -4.40 -6.29 14.16
C LEU A 198 -5.77 -5.81 13.67
N THR A 199 -6.19 -6.27 12.50
CA THR A 199 -7.43 -5.82 11.87
C THR A 199 -8.37 -6.99 11.60
N LEU A 200 -9.65 -6.76 11.84
CA LEU A 200 -10.74 -7.58 11.32
C LEU A 200 -11.64 -6.67 10.49
N LYS A 201 -11.70 -6.88 9.18
CA LYS A 201 -12.49 -6.11 8.24
C LYS A 201 -13.54 -7.01 7.58
N ALA A 202 -14.75 -6.49 7.41
CA ALA A 202 -15.81 -7.10 6.62
C ALA A 202 -16.18 -6.17 5.46
N SER A 203 -16.49 -6.76 4.31
CA SER A 203 -17.01 -6.07 3.13
C SER A 203 -18.24 -6.79 2.59
N LYS A 204 -19.15 -6.01 2.01
CA LYS A 204 -20.35 -6.54 1.36
C LYS A 204 -20.80 -5.61 0.26
N GLU A 205 -21.23 -6.16 -0.86
CA GLU A 205 -21.90 -5.37 -1.90
C GLU A 205 -23.35 -5.09 -1.52
N ILE A 206 -23.72 -3.82 -1.53
CA ILE A 206 -25.11 -3.38 -1.43
C ILE A 206 -25.62 -3.13 -2.85
N LYS A 207 -26.55 -3.98 -3.29
CA LYS A 207 -27.26 -3.79 -4.56
C LYS A 207 -28.16 -2.56 -4.47
N VAL A 208 -27.92 -1.56 -5.30
CA VAL A 208 -28.73 -0.33 -5.38
C VAL A 208 -29.73 -0.44 -6.54
N THR A 209 -29.27 -0.93 -7.69
CA THR A 209 -30.10 -1.26 -8.87
C THR A 209 -29.68 -2.61 -9.45
N ASP A 210 -30.33 -3.06 -10.52
CA ASP A 210 -29.94 -4.27 -11.25
C ASP A 210 -28.56 -4.17 -11.92
N SER A 211 -28.07 -2.95 -12.16
CA SER A 211 -26.80 -2.68 -12.84
C SER A 211 -25.78 -1.95 -11.96
N PHE A 212 -26.10 -1.65 -10.71
CA PHE A 212 -25.25 -0.84 -9.84
C PHE A 212 -25.28 -1.36 -8.40
N SER A 213 -24.09 -1.66 -7.89
CA SER A 213 -23.84 -2.06 -6.51
C SER A 213 -22.77 -1.16 -5.91
N VAL A 214 -22.87 -0.92 -4.60
CA VAL A 214 -21.86 -0.18 -3.84
C VAL A 214 -21.23 -1.14 -2.84
N PRO A 215 -19.94 -1.46 -2.98
CA PRO A 215 -19.19 -2.12 -1.93
C PRO A 215 -19.16 -1.24 -0.68
N VAL A 216 -19.63 -1.77 0.45
CA VAL A 216 -19.43 -1.17 1.77
C VAL A 216 -18.51 -2.03 2.58
N PHE A 217 -17.77 -1.41 3.51
CA PHE A 217 -16.91 -2.12 4.42
C PHE A 217 -16.87 -1.47 5.80
N ALA A 218 -16.61 -2.30 6.80
CA ALA A 218 -16.36 -1.88 8.17
C ALA A 218 -15.20 -2.69 8.74
N GLY A 219 -14.42 -2.11 9.64
CA GLY A 219 -13.33 -2.83 10.28
C GLY A 219 -12.97 -2.28 11.64
N ILE A 220 -12.45 -3.17 12.49
CA ILE A 220 -11.80 -2.80 13.74
C ILE A 220 -10.31 -3.02 13.56
N THR A 221 -9.52 -2.01 13.88
CA THR A 221 -8.06 -2.05 13.81
C THR A 221 -7.48 -1.70 15.17
N ALA A 222 -6.61 -2.54 15.71
CA ALA A 222 -5.85 -2.26 16.91
C ALA A 222 -4.35 -2.17 16.57
N ASN A 223 -3.68 -1.18 17.14
CA ASN A 223 -2.24 -1.01 17.07
C ASN A 223 -1.64 -1.14 18.48
N PRO A 224 -1.19 -2.36 18.88
CA PRO A 224 -0.58 -2.59 20.18
C PRO A 224 0.65 -1.71 20.45
N CYS A 225 1.44 -1.38 19.43
CA CYS A 225 2.63 -0.54 19.57
C CYS A 225 2.30 0.87 20.05
N SER A 226 1.26 1.48 19.47
CA SER A 226 0.80 2.83 19.84
C SER A 226 -0.31 2.84 20.89
N GLN A 227 -0.80 1.67 21.30
CA GLN A 227 -1.94 1.48 22.20
C GLN A 227 -3.23 2.17 21.72
N LYS A 228 -3.44 2.21 20.41
CA LYS A 228 -4.63 2.81 19.78
C LYS A 228 -5.51 1.76 19.14
N ALA A 229 -6.79 2.10 19.00
CA ALA A 229 -7.76 1.31 18.26
C ALA A 229 -8.70 2.21 17.47
N TYR A 230 -9.19 1.70 16.35
CA TYR A 230 -9.97 2.42 15.36
C TYR A 230 -11.15 1.58 14.90
N LEU A 231 -12.28 2.23 14.68
CA LEU A 231 -13.45 1.66 14.02
C LEU A 231 -13.64 2.41 12.70
N THR A 232 -13.39 1.72 11.60
CA THR A 232 -13.51 2.29 10.26
C THR A 232 -14.79 1.81 9.58
N PHE A 233 -15.38 2.69 8.80
CA PHE A 233 -16.47 2.41 7.88
C PHE A 233 -16.24 3.20 6.60
N GLY A 234 -16.53 2.58 5.47
CA GLY A 234 -16.43 3.23 4.19
C GLY A 234 -17.19 2.52 3.10
N PHE A 235 -17.16 3.13 1.92
CA PHE A 235 -17.72 2.55 0.71
C PHE A 235 -16.85 2.92 -0.49
N THR A 236 -16.91 2.08 -1.51
CA THR A 236 -16.17 2.25 -2.76
C THR A 236 -17.14 2.67 -3.86
N LEU A 237 -16.83 3.76 -4.55
CA LEU A 237 -17.46 4.12 -5.81
C LEU A 237 -16.65 3.48 -6.94
N GLN A 238 -17.31 2.72 -7.79
CA GLN A 238 -16.71 2.11 -8.98
C GLN A 238 -17.76 2.04 -10.11
N PRO A 239 -17.38 2.28 -11.37
CA PRO A 239 -18.29 2.29 -12.52
C PRO A 239 -18.72 0.89 -12.96
#